data_AF-F3FUR3-F1
#
_entry.id   AF-F3FUR3-F1
#
_cell.length_a   1.000
_cell.length_b   1.000
_cell.length_c   1.000
_cell.angle_alpha   90.00
_cell.angle_beta   90.00
_cell.angle_gamma   90.00
#
_symmetry.space_group_name_H-M   'P 1'
#
loop_
_entity.id
_entity.type
_entity.pdbx_description
1 polymer ?
#
loop_
_entity_poly.entity_id
_entity_poly.type
_entity_poly.pdbx_seq_one_letter_code
_entity_poly.pdbx_strand_id
1 'polypeptide(L)' 'MYNLARQLLFKLSPETSHDLSLDLIGAGGRLGLNGLLSKSPAKLPVSVMGLEFPNPVGLAAGLDKNGAAI' A
#
# COMPACT_ATOMS: atom_id res chain seq x y z
N MET A 1 13.86 4.60 7.08
CA MET A 1 13.55 3.28 6.48
C MET A 1 13.24 3.37 5.00
N TYR A 2 12.32 4.24 4.56
CA TYR A 2 11.95 4.39 3.14
C TYR A 2 13.14 4.60 2.17
N ASN A 3 14.12 5.44 2.53
CA ASN A 3 15.29 5.69 1.67
C ASN A 3 16.10 4.43 1.35
N LEU A 4 16.26 3.52 2.33
CA LEU A 4 16.96 2.26 2.13
C LEU A 4 16.14 1.31 1.25
N ALA A 5 14.85 1.16 1.55
CA ALA A 5 13.94 0.35 0.74
C ALA A 5 13.91 0.83 -0.72
N ARG A 6 13.79 2.14 -0.96
CA ARG A 6 13.84 2.75 -2.29
C ARG A 6 15.15 2.45 -3.02
N GLN A 7 16.30 2.60 -2.35
CA GLN A 7 17.60 2.30 -2.94
C GLN A 7 17.76 0.83 -3.33
N LEU A 8 17.18 -0.10 -2.55
CA LEU A 8 17.22 -1.53 -2.87
C LEU A 8 16.28 -1.87 -4.02
N LEU A 9 15.03 -1.38 -3.97
CA LEU A 9 14.03 -1.61 -5.00
C LEU A 9 14.46 -1.05 -6.37
N PHE A 10 15.13 0.11 -6.39
CA PHE A 10 15.59 0.74 -7.64
C PHE A 10 16.79 0.03 -8.28
N LYS A 11 17.38 -0.97 -7.61
CA LYS A 11 18.39 -1.85 -8.21
C LYS A 11 17.77 -3.05 -8.95
N LEU A 12 16.47 -3.29 -8.77
CA LEU A 12 15.73 -4.35 -9.45
C LEU A 12 15.08 -3.82 -10.73
N SER A 13 14.64 -4.72 -11.62
CA SER A 13 13.77 -4.31 -12.72
C SER A 13 12.45 -3.75 -12.15
N PRO A 14 11.77 -2.83 -12.85
CA PRO A 14 10.53 -2.24 -12.36
C PRO A 14 9.44 -3.28 -12.02
N GLU A 15 9.29 -4.31 -12.85
CA GLU A 15 8.30 -5.38 -12.65
C GLU A 15 8.66 -6.25 -11.44
N THR A 16 9.91 -6.68 -11.32
CA THR A 16 10.36 -7.44 -10.14
C THR A 16 10.25 -6.63 -8.85
N SER A 17 10.59 -5.33 -8.90
CA SER A 17 10.40 -4.42 -7.77
C SER A 17 8.93 -4.29 -7.38
N HIS A 18 8.04 -4.27 -8.36
CA HIS A 18 6.59 -4.16 -8.16
C HIS A 18 6.03 -5.43 -7.51
N ASP A 19 6.30 -6.60 -8.10
CA ASP A 19 5.81 -7.89 -7.60
C ASP A 19 6.32 -8.16 -6.19
N LEU A 20 7.62 -7.95 -5.95
CA LEU A 20 8.21 -8.09 -4.63
C LEU A 20 7.56 -7.15 -3.60
N SER A 21 7.24 -5.92 -4.00
CA SER A 21 6.59 -4.97 -3.09
C SER A 21 5.19 -5.43 -2.71
N LEU A 22 4.39 -5.90 -3.69
CA LEU A 22 3.05 -6.43 -3.44
C LEU A 22 3.09 -7.69 -2.55
N ASP A 23 4.01 -8.61 -2.83
CA ASP A 23 4.18 -9.83 -2.04
C ASP A 23 4.50 -9.52 -0.58
N LEU A 24 5.42 -8.57 -0.34
CA LEU A 24 5.81 -8.15 1.00
C LEU A 24 4.68 -7.44 1.73
N ILE A 25 3.93 -6.54 1.06
CA ILE A 25 2.79 -5.85 1.66
C ILE A 25 1.68 -6.84 2.02
N GLY A 26 1.36 -7.78 1.11
CA GLY A 26 0.36 -8.82 1.34
C GLY A 26 0.77 -9.79 2.45
N ALA A 27 2.03 -10.21 2.49
CA ALA A 27 2.56 -11.03 3.59
C ALA A 27 2.50 -10.28 4.94
N GLY A 28 2.89 -9.00 4.96
CA GLY A 28 2.80 -8.15 6.13
C GLY A 28 1.36 -7.97 6.62
N GLY A 29 0.39 -7.91 5.70
CA GLY A 29 -1.04 -7.88 6.02
C GLY A 29 -1.51 -9.16 6.70
N ARG A 30 -1.20 -10.32 6.09
CA ARG A 30 -1.54 -11.65 6.65
C ARG A 30 -0.91 -11.91 8.02
N LEU A 31 0.26 -11.33 8.29
CA LEU A 31 0.98 -11.46 9.56
C LEU A 31 0.63 -10.37 10.58
N GLY A 32 -0.22 -9.39 10.23
CA GLY A 32 -0.57 -8.27 11.11
C GLY A 32 0.57 -7.27 11.36
N LEU A 33 1.62 -7.28 10.54
CA LEU A 33 2.84 -6.48 10.71
C LEU A 33 2.73 -5.08 10.06
N ASN A 34 1.81 -4.89 9.11
CA ASN A 34 1.67 -3.61 8.39
C ASN A 34 1.38 -2.42 9.33
N GLY A 35 0.67 -2.66 10.43
CA GLY A 35 0.40 -1.64 11.46
C GLY A 35 1.64 -1.12 12.19
N LEU A 36 2.76 -1.85 12.16
CA LEU A 36 4.03 -1.41 12.73
C LEU A 36 4.76 -0.40 11.82
N LEU A 37 4.43 -0.40 10.53
CA LEU A 37 5.08 0.41 9.50
C LEU A 37 4.27 1.64 9.10
N SER A 38 2.98 1.67 9.44
CA SER A 38 2.05 2.73 9.05
C SER A 38 1.35 3.33 10.25
N LYS A 39 1.12 4.65 10.21
CA LYS A 39 0.23 5.34 11.14
C LYS A 39 -1.15 5.44 10.51
N SER A 40 -2.20 5.40 11.34
CA SER A 40 -3.55 5.68 10.85
C SER A 40 -3.59 7.08 10.20
N PRO A 41 -4.22 7.22 9.02
CA PRO A 41 -4.35 8.50 8.37
C PRO A 41 -5.20 9.46 9.23
N ALA A 42 -5.03 10.77 9.00
CA ALA A 42 -5.90 11.76 9.61
C ALA A 42 -7.36 11.50 9.20
N LYS A 43 -8.28 11.61 10.17
CA LYS A 43 -9.71 11.46 9.90
C LYS A 43 -10.21 12.70 9.17
N LEU A 44 -10.56 12.55 7.89
CA LEU A 44 -11.06 13.60 7.02
C LEU A 44 -12.25 13.06 6.22
N PRO A 45 -13.37 12.74 6.88
CA PRO A 45 -14.45 11.99 6.26
C PRO A 45 -15.03 12.74 5.06
N VAL A 46 -15.28 12.01 3.97
CA VAL A 46 -15.92 12.55 2.76
C VAL A 46 -17.04 11.62 2.31
N SER A 47 -18.16 12.21 1.93
CA SER A 47 -19.34 11.51 1.44
C SER A 47 -19.46 11.70 -0.07
N VAL A 48 -19.37 10.62 -0.85
CA VAL A 48 -19.36 10.65 -2.31
C VAL A 48 -20.13 9.45 -2.85
N MET A 49 -21.02 9.68 -3.82
CA MET A 49 -21.83 8.61 -4.44
C MET A 49 -22.61 7.73 -3.42
N GLY A 50 -23.01 8.31 -2.29
CA GLY A 50 -23.73 7.59 -1.21
C GLY A 50 -22.83 6.71 -0.32
N LEU A 51 -21.51 6.82 -0.45
CA LEU A 51 -20.52 6.12 0.37
C LEU A 51 -19.77 7.09 1.28
N GLU A 52 -19.46 6.63 2.49
CA GLU A 52 -18.63 7.36 3.46
C GLU A 52 -17.19 6.83 3.42
N PHE A 53 -16.24 7.69 3.08
CA PHE A 53 -14.82 7.37 3.12
C PHE A 53 -14.18 8.06 4.33
N PRO A 54 -13.30 7.38 5.09
CA PRO A 54 -12.69 7.96 6.29
C PRO A 54 -11.72 9.11 6.00
N ASN A 55 -11.19 9.16 4.77
CA ASN A 55 -10.32 10.21 4.26
C ASN A 55 -10.34 10.19 2.71
N PRO A 56 -9.92 11.28 2.03
CA PRO A 56 -9.97 11.36 0.56
C PRO A 56 -8.77 10.71 -0.15
N VAL A 57 -7.88 9.99 0.54
CA VAL A 57 -6.71 9.33 -0.06
C VAL A 57 -7.09 7.91 -0.49
N GLY A 58 -7.13 7.69 -1.80
CA GLY A 58 -7.33 6.37 -2.41
C GLY A 58 -6.05 5.84 -3.06
N LEU A 59 -5.92 4.52 -3.11
CA LEU A 59 -4.93 3.87 -3.96
C LEU A 59 -5.50 3.74 -5.38
N ALA A 60 -4.78 4.25 -6.37
CA ALA A 60 -5.21 4.17 -7.77
C ALA A 60 -5.16 2.74 -8.31
N ALA A 61 -6.00 2.46 -9.31
CA ALA A 61 -5.98 1.19 -10.03
C ALA A 61 -4.61 0.94 -10.70
N GLY A 62 -4.29 -0.33 -10.90
CA GLY A 62 -3.06 -0.77 -11.56
C GLY A 62 -1.88 -1.05 -10.63
N LEU A 63 -1.92 -0.59 -9.37
CA LEU A 63 -0.95 -1.05 -8.36
C LEU A 63 -1.28 -2.48 -7.94
N ASP A 64 -2.40 -2.72 -7.27
CA ASP A 64 -2.84 -4.07 -6.93
C ASP A 64 -3.91 -4.53 -7.92
N LYS A 65 -3.48 -5.24 -8.96
CA LYS A 65 -4.37 -5.71 -10.04
C LYS A 65 -5.26 -6.87 -9.62
N ASN A 66 -4.82 -7.65 -8.63
CA ASN A 66 -5.45 -8.92 -8.26
C ASN A 66 -6.07 -8.90 -6.85
N GLY A 67 -5.94 -7.80 -6.10
CA GLY A 67 -6.38 -7.71 -4.71
C GLY A 67 -5.51 -8.57 -3.77
N ALA A 68 -4.24 -8.78 -4.12
CA ALA A 68 -3.35 -9.67 -3.39
C ALA A 68 -2.77 -9.03 -2.10
N ALA A 69 -2.86 -7.71 -1.98
CA ALA A 69 -2.21 -6.92 -0.93
C ALA A 69 -3.18 -5.95 -0.23
N ILE A 70 -4.37 -6.46 0.14
CA ILE A 70 -5.41 -5.74 0.90
C ILE A 70 -5.22 -5.87 2.41
#